data_AF-A0A3Q9RS59-F1
#
_entry.id   AF-A0A3Q9RS59-F1
#
_cell.length_a   1.000
_cell.length_b   1.000
_cell.length_c   1.000
_cell.angle_alpha   90.00
_cell.angle_beta   90.00
_cell.angle_gamma   90.00
#
_symmetry.space_group_name_H-M   'P 1'
#
loop_
_entity.id
_entity.type
_entity.pdbx_description
1 polymer ?
#
loop_
_entity_poly.entity_id
_entity_poly.type
_entity_poly.pdbx_seq_one_letter_code
_entity_poly.pdbx_strand_id
1 'polypeptide(L)'
;MLKKAIESDAKRKFEDFVKKTQNEYKEEPFYWSLYVRKYFKTIKEYEKANWSKNIYPYAHINIEVDLEKIEFGNLIRSTRFSEVAD
;
A
#
# COMPACT_ATOMS: atom_id res chain seq x y z
N MET A 1 -8.00 17.89 -7.24
CA MET A 1 -8.62 16.79 -8.02
C MET A 1 -7.61 15.71 -8.38
N LEU A 2 -6.42 16.03 -8.89
CA LEU A 2 -5.41 15.02 -9.27
C LEU A 2 -4.86 14.18 -8.10
N LYS A 3 -4.41 14.81 -6.99
CA LYS A 3 -3.93 14.08 -5.79
C LYS A 3 -4.91 12.99 -5.34
N LYS A 4 -6.16 13.39 -5.09
CA LYS A 4 -7.24 12.46 -4.71
C LYS A 4 -7.50 11.35 -5.73
N ALA A 5 -7.38 11.65 -7.03
CA ALA A 5 -7.56 10.66 -8.08
C ALA A 5 -6.44 9.60 -8.04
N ILE A 6 -5.19 10.02 -7.84
CA ILE A 6 -4.04 9.13 -7.69
C ILE A 6 -4.19 8.27 -6.43
N GLU A 7 -4.52 8.88 -5.29
CA GLU A 7 -4.73 8.17 -4.02
C GLU A 7 -5.85 7.12 -4.15
N SER A 8 -6.96 7.49 -4.78
CA SER A 8 -8.11 6.59 -4.96
C SER A 8 -7.79 5.45 -5.93
N ASP A 9 -7.07 5.71 -7.02
CA ASP A 9 -6.64 4.66 -7.96
C ASP A 9 -5.64 3.69 -7.31
N ALA A 10 -4.66 4.23 -6.59
CA ALA A 10 -3.69 3.42 -5.85
C ALA A 10 -4.38 2.56 -4.78
N LYS A 11 -5.26 3.17 -3.97
CA LYS A 11 -6.06 2.45 -2.96
C LYS A 11 -6.82 1.30 -3.58
N ARG A 12 -7.58 1.54 -4.66
CA ARG A 12 -8.33 0.49 -5.36
C ARG A 12 -7.41 -0.64 -5.83
N LYS A 13 -6.27 -0.34 -6.45
CA LYS A 13 -5.32 -1.35 -6.92
C LYS A 13 -4.76 -2.20 -5.78
N PHE A 14 -4.43 -1.59 -4.64
CA PHE A 14 -3.98 -2.32 -3.47
C PHE A 14 -5.09 -3.19 -2.87
N GLU A 15 -6.32 -2.67 -2.77
CA GLU A 15 -7.48 -3.45 -2.29
C GLU A 15 -7.77 -4.65 -3.19
N ASP A 16 -7.71 -4.48 -4.51
CA ASP A 16 -7.92 -5.56 -5.48
C ASP A 16 -6.81 -6.61 -5.39
N PHE A 17 -5.56 -6.18 -5.19
CA PHE A 17 -4.45 -7.10 -4.97
C PHE A 17 -4.61 -7.89 -3.66
N VAL A 18 -4.98 -7.23 -2.56
CA VAL A 18 -5.26 -7.90 -1.28
C VAL A 18 -6.41 -8.89 -1.44
N LYS A 19 -7.52 -8.52 -2.08
CA LYS A 19 -8.62 -9.44 -2.38
C LYS A 19 -8.16 -10.64 -3.19
N LYS A 20 -7.33 -10.43 -4.23
CA LYS A 20 -6.77 -11.53 -5.03
C LYS A 20 -5.95 -12.49 -4.17
N THR A 21 -5.07 -11.97 -3.35
CA THR A 21 -4.24 -12.78 -2.46
C THR A 21 -5.06 -13.52 -1.39
N GLN A 22 -6.12 -12.90 -0.85
CA GLN A 22 -7.05 -13.57 0.07
C GLN A 22 -7.92 -14.63 -0.62
N ASN A 23 -8.28 -14.45 -1.89
CA ASN A 23 -9.24 -15.33 -2.59
C ASN A 23 -8.57 -16.46 -3.36
N GLU A 24 -7.52 -16.17 -4.12
CA GLU A 24 -6.87 -17.13 -5.02
C GLU A 24 -5.70 -17.82 -4.32
N TYR A 25 -4.78 -17.04 -3.73
CA TYR A 25 -3.53 -17.57 -3.20
C TYR A 25 -3.62 -18.05 -1.77
N LYS A 26 -4.57 -17.51 -0.98
CA LYS A 26 -4.70 -17.77 0.47
C LYS A 26 -3.40 -17.50 1.23
N GLU A 27 -2.60 -16.57 0.73
CA GLU A 27 -1.29 -16.22 1.29
C GLU A 27 -1.03 -14.73 1.18
N GLU A 28 -0.20 -14.21 2.08
CA GLU A 28 -0.01 -12.78 2.33
C GLU A 28 1.48 -12.39 2.16
N PRO A 29 1.82 -11.40 1.31
CA PRO A 29 3.20 -11.05 0.98
C PRO A 29 3.79 -9.83 1.73
N PHE A 30 3.13 -9.32 2.79
CA PHE A 30 3.47 -8.07 3.48
C PHE A 30 3.98 -8.26 4.93
N TYR A 31 4.17 -9.51 5.36
CA TYR A 31 4.55 -9.89 6.72
C TYR A 31 3.59 -9.43 7.83
N TRP A 32 2.31 -9.22 7.54
CA TRP A 32 1.29 -8.87 8.55
C TRP A 32 1.16 -9.92 9.65
N SER A 33 1.44 -11.17 9.33
CA SER A 33 1.53 -12.27 10.28
C SER A 33 2.44 -11.97 11.49
N LEU A 34 3.55 -11.24 11.27
CA LEU A 34 4.48 -10.83 12.33
C LEU A 34 3.87 -9.78 13.26
N TYR A 35 3.09 -8.84 12.71
CA TYR A 35 2.39 -7.82 13.48
C TYR A 35 1.27 -8.40 14.34
N VAL A 36 0.59 -9.43 13.83
CA VAL A 36 -0.53 -10.09 14.53
C VAL A 36 -0.04 -11.08 15.58
N ARG A 37 1.14 -11.69 15.40
CA ARG A 37 1.74 -12.64 16.35
C ARG A 37 1.78 -12.14 17.80
N LYS A 38 1.99 -10.84 18.02
CA LYS A 38 2.05 -10.24 19.37
C LYS A 38 0.74 -10.33 20.17
N TYR A 39 -0.39 -10.62 19.51
CA TYR A 39 -1.69 -10.77 20.16
C TYR A 39 -1.92 -12.18 20.73
N PHE A 40 -1.03 -13.13 20.46
CA PHE A 40 -1.08 -14.48 21.02
C PHE A 40 -0.19 -14.57 22.26
N LYS A 41 -0.60 -15.36 23.27
CA LYS A 41 0.20 -15.50 24.51
C LYS A 41 1.42 -16.39 24.27
N THR A 42 1.32 -17.36 23.38
CA THR A 42 2.41 -18.28 23.06
C THR A 42 2.58 -18.48 21.55
N ILE A 43 3.78 -18.92 21.16
CA ILE A 43 4.07 -19.29 19.77
C ILE A 43 3.16 -20.44 19.30
N LYS A 44 2.94 -21.43 20.17
CA LYS A 44 2.06 -22.58 19.87
C LYS A 44 0.62 -22.15 19.57
N GLU A 45 0.10 -21.17 20.29
CA GLU A 45 -1.23 -20.62 20.03
C GLU A 45 -1.29 -19.93 18.66
N TYR A 46 -0.29 -19.11 18.34
CA TYR A 46 -0.18 -18.45 17.03
C TYR A 46 -0.09 -19.46 15.87
N GLU A 47 0.78 -20.47 15.99
CA GLU A 47 0.92 -21.53 14.99
C GLU A 47 -0.39 -22.31 14.80
N LYS A 48 -1.07 -22.65 15.92
CA LYS A 48 -2.37 -23.33 15.89
C LYS A 48 -3.46 -22.48 15.24
N ALA A 49 -3.44 -21.17 15.47
CA ALA A 49 -4.37 -20.24 14.84
C ALA A 49 -4.20 -20.19 13.31
N ASN A 50 -3.00 -20.49 12.81
CA ASN A 50 -2.69 -20.65 11.39
C ASN A 50 -3.10 -19.43 10.55
N TRP A 51 -2.29 -18.37 10.64
CA TRP A 51 -2.52 -17.08 9.97
C TRP A 51 -2.98 -17.24 8.52
N SER A 52 -2.20 -17.93 7.68
CA SER A 52 -2.46 -18.02 6.24
C SER A 52 -3.77 -18.74 5.90
N LYS A 53 -4.16 -19.75 6.68
CA LYS A 53 -5.36 -20.56 6.38
C LYS A 53 -6.63 -20.03 7.02
N ASN A 54 -6.57 -19.67 8.29
CA ASN A 54 -7.78 -19.44 9.09
C ASN A 54 -8.06 -17.96 9.38
N ILE A 55 -7.05 -17.09 9.28
CA ILE A 55 -7.20 -15.67 9.64
C ILE A 55 -7.12 -14.80 8.40
N TYR A 56 -6.00 -14.83 7.67
CA TYR A 56 -5.76 -13.95 6.54
C TYR A 56 -6.85 -13.97 5.47
N PRO A 57 -7.37 -15.12 5.00
CA PRO A 57 -8.38 -15.16 3.94
C PRO A 57 -9.71 -14.51 4.33
N TYR A 58 -9.94 -14.29 5.63
CA TYR A 58 -11.17 -13.73 6.19
C TYR A 58 -10.92 -12.39 6.93
N ALA A 59 -9.67 -11.93 6.98
CA ALA A 59 -9.31 -10.70 7.67
C ALA A 59 -9.89 -9.49 6.95
N HIS A 60 -10.43 -8.53 7.71
CA HIS A 60 -10.80 -7.24 7.17
C HIS A 60 -9.56 -6.33 7.16
N ILE A 61 -9.10 -5.98 5.96
CA ILE A 61 -7.92 -5.14 5.75
C ILE A 61 -8.38 -3.77 5.27
N ASN A 62 -8.07 -2.71 6.03
CA ASN A 62 -8.28 -1.33 5.62
C ASN A 62 -6.98 -0.77 5.04
N ILE A 63 -7.05 -0.22 3.83
CA ILE A 63 -5.90 0.38 3.14
C ILE A 63 -6.14 1.88 3.03
N GLU A 64 -5.16 2.65 3.49
CA GLU A 64 -5.13 4.09 3.39
C GLU A 64 -3.90 4.49 2.58
N VAL A 65 -4.10 5.42 1.65
CA VAL A 65 -3.05 5.95 0.78
C VAL A 65 -3.06 7.46 0.94
N ASP A 66 -1.96 8.01 1.43
CA ASP A 66 -1.71 9.45 1.47
C ASP A 66 -0.55 9.78 0.53
N LEU A 67 -0.83 10.61 -0.46
CA LEU A 67 0.17 11.06 -1.41
C LEU A 67 0.85 12.32 -0.89
N GLU A 68 2.08 12.19 -0.39
CA GLU A 68 2.81 13.30 0.24
C GLU A 68 3.07 14.47 -0.72
N LYS A 69 3.53 14.19 -1.94
CA LYS A 69 3.89 15.24 -2.91
C LYS A 69 3.64 14.80 -4.35
N ILE A 70 3.24 15.76 -5.18
CA ILE A 70 3.29 15.65 -6.64
C ILE A 70 4.27 16.71 -7.12
N GLU A 71 5.37 16.26 -7.70
CA GLU A 71 6.32 17.12 -8.40
C GLU A 71 6.18 16.89 -9.90
N PHE A 72 5.85 17.95 -10.62
CA PHE A 72 6.08 18.00 -12.05
C PHE A 72 7.49 18.55 -12.23
N GLY A 73 8.25 17.98 -13.17
CA GLY A 73 9.68 18.26 -13.33
C GLY A 73 10.00 19.74 -13.23
N ASN A 74 11.18 20.07 -12.70
CA ASN A 74 11.67 21.43 -12.61
C ASN A 74 11.37 22.15 -13.93
N LEU A 75 10.30 22.95 -13.97
CA LEU A 75 10.24 24.04 -14.92
C LEU A 75 11.54 24.77 -14.62
N ILE A 76 12.48 24.75 -15.56
CA ILE A 76 13.68 25.57 -15.52
C ILE A 76 13.14 26.99 -15.38
N ARG A 77 12.96 27.42 -14.14
CA ARG A 77 12.36 28.68 -13.78
C ARG A 77 13.45 29.69 -14.05
N SER A 78 13.40 30.22 -15.27
CA SER A 78 14.22 31.32 -15.79
C SER A 78 15.73 31.14 -15.61
N THR A 79 16.40 30.55 -16.60
CA THR A 79 17.74 31.03 -16.94
C THR A 79 17.58 32.06 -18.08
N ARG A 80 17.41 33.33 -17.67
CA ARG A 80 17.57 34.58 -18.44
C ARG A 80 17.19 34.54 -19.93
N PHE A 81 15.95 34.91 -20.26
CA PHE A 81 15.57 35.33 -21.63
C PHE A 81 16.10 36.74 -21.99
N SER A 82 17.06 37.29 -21.24
CA SER A 82 17.64 38.62 -21.49
C SER A 82 18.95 38.60 -22.29
N GLU A 83 19.37 37.45 -22.83
CA GLU A 83 20.61 37.30 -23.61
C GLU A 83 20.38 36.75 -25.04
N VAL A 84 19.20 36.98 -25.62
CA VAL A 84 18.95 36.73 -27.05
C VAL A 84 18.37 37.99 -27.70
N ALA A 85 19.19 39.02 -27.72
CA ALA A 85 19.07 40.14 -28.65
C ALA A 85 20.50 40.49 -29.10
N ASP A 86 20.96 39.75 -30.11
CA ASP A 86 21.99 40.15 -31.07
C ASP A 86 21.47 39.73 -32.47
#